data_AF-A0A2U1RZR9-F1
#
_entry.id   AF-A0A2U1RZR9-F1
#
_cell.length_a   1.000
_cell.length_b   1.000
_cell.length_c   1.000
_cell.angle_alpha   90.00
_cell.angle_beta   90.00
_cell.angle_gamma   90.00
#
_symmetry.space_group_name_H-M   'P 1'
#
loop_
_entity.id
_entity.type
_entity.pdbx_description
1 polymer ?
#
loop_
_entity_poly.entity_id
_entity_poly.type
_entity_poly.pdbx_seq_one_letter_code
_entity_poly.pdbx_strand_id
1 'polypeptide(L)'
;AFMTAFYMFRLFFQVFTGHFRGDHHTAHHLHESPPNMAYPLLVLGVLSVIAGAVFGFPPDHGLYHRFVEPIFEAAHGSEAAVEHATGAVVEHAAEASELVMAALSLAVALAGIGLAYLFYVKRPDIPAALAEKLRGLYNLLLNKYWVDELYEAIFIDFGKAFCRFLWGVDAKVVDGAVNGSGWLTMRLSVVSSWYDMKIVDGLVNAIATLIQGGSFTLRRLQTGAIQNYILAMALGIVGMVVFYLFL
;
A
#
# COMPACT_ATOMS: atom_id res chain seq x y z
N ALA A 1 -23.13 14.24 26.13
CA ALA A 1 -23.04 14.00 27.58
C ALA A 1 -23.50 12.59 27.97
N PHE A 2 -24.75 12.21 27.68
CA PHE A 2 -25.34 10.93 28.12
C PHE A 2 -24.56 9.69 27.66
N MET A 3 -24.45 9.47 26.35
CA MET A 3 -23.84 8.25 25.80
C MET A 3 -22.36 8.13 26.17
N THR A 4 -21.64 9.25 26.20
CA THR A 4 -20.25 9.31 26.63
C THR A 4 -20.07 8.86 28.08
N ALA A 5 -20.88 9.40 28.99
CA ALA A 5 -20.88 8.96 30.38
C ALA A 5 -21.27 7.48 30.51
N PHE A 6 -22.32 7.04 29.78
CA PHE A 6 -22.80 5.66 29.81
C PHE A 6 -21.74 4.65 29.39
N TYR A 7 -21.05 4.85 28.26
CA TYR A 7 -20.08 3.86 27.79
C TYR A 7 -18.79 3.83 28.64
N MET A 8 -18.33 4.98 29.15
CA MET A 8 -17.15 5.04 30.02
C MET A 8 -17.41 4.34 31.35
N PHE A 9 -18.55 4.61 31.99
CA PHE A 9 -18.92 3.96 33.25
C PHE A 9 -19.34 2.50 33.06
N ARG A 10 -19.89 2.12 31.90
CA ARG A 10 -20.05 0.71 31.53
C ARG A 10 -18.72 -0.03 31.62
N LEU A 11 -17.65 0.50 31.01
CA LEU A 11 -16.32 -0.12 31.04
C LEU A 11 -15.79 -0.18 32.49
N PHE A 12 -15.89 0.92 33.24
CA PHE A 12 -15.48 0.97 34.63
C PHE A 12 -16.17 -0.11 35.49
N PHE A 13 -17.50 -0.20 35.45
CA PHE A 13 -18.23 -1.18 36.24
C PHE A 13 -17.95 -2.62 35.79
N GLN A 14 -17.84 -2.87 34.49
CA GLN A 14 -17.51 -4.21 33.98
C GLN A 14 -16.11 -4.68 34.41
N VAL A 15 -15.13 -3.78 34.48
CA VAL A 15 -13.74 -4.11 34.82
C VAL A 15 -13.52 -4.18 36.33
N PHE A 16 -14.02 -3.21 37.10
CA PHE A 16 -13.66 -3.06 38.51
C PHE A 16 -14.68 -3.62 39.50
N THR A 17 -15.96 -3.70 39.13
CA THR A 17 -17.02 -4.15 40.07
C THR A 17 -17.53 -5.56 39.80
N GLY A 18 -17.22 -6.12 38.63
CA GLY A 18 -17.59 -7.49 38.26
C GLY A 18 -16.59 -8.55 38.76
N HIS A 19 -16.96 -9.82 38.61
CA HIS A 19 -16.03 -10.93 38.81
C HIS A 19 -15.09 -11.09 37.62
N PHE A 20 -13.82 -11.43 37.90
CA PHE A 20 -12.82 -11.70 36.87
C PHE A 20 -13.30 -12.84 35.96
N ARG A 21 -13.29 -12.61 34.64
CA ARG A 21 -13.80 -13.53 33.61
C ARG A 21 -12.71 -14.39 32.95
N GLY A 22 -11.46 -14.32 33.41
CA GLY A 22 -10.34 -15.07 32.86
C GLY A 22 -10.04 -16.39 33.60
N ASP A 23 -9.06 -17.15 33.08
CA ASP A 23 -8.63 -18.43 33.65
C ASP A 23 -7.92 -18.28 35.02
N HIS A 24 -8.02 -19.29 35.87
CA HIS A 24 -7.50 -19.26 37.25
C HIS A 24 -5.97 -19.07 37.29
N HIS A 25 -5.23 -19.58 36.31
CA HIS A 25 -3.78 -19.42 36.25
C HIS A 25 -3.36 -17.95 35.98
N THR A 26 -4.19 -17.20 35.25
CA THR A 26 -3.97 -15.77 34.96
C THR A 26 -4.29 -14.90 36.18
N ALA A 27 -5.25 -15.30 37.01
CA ALA A 27 -5.61 -14.58 38.23
C ALA A 27 -4.43 -14.49 39.23
N HIS A 28 -3.57 -15.51 39.29
CA HIS A 28 -2.39 -15.52 40.17
C HIS A 28 -1.28 -14.55 39.73
N HIS A 29 -1.30 -14.09 38.48
CA HIS A 29 -0.35 -13.12 37.94
C HIS A 29 -0.88 -11.68 38.00
N LEU A 30 -2.07 -11.47 38.59
CA LEU A 30 -2.63 -10.14 38.78
C LEU A 30 -1.90 -9.46 39.95
N HIS A 31 -0.96 -8.59 39.61
CA HIS A 31 -0.23 -7.78 40.59
C HIS A 31 -0.47 -6.29 40.32
N GLU A 32 -0.28 -5.48 41.36
CA GLU A 32 -0.30 -4.03 41.25
C GLU A 32 0.73 -3.56 40.21
N SER A 33 0.42 -2.47 39.50
CA SER A 33 1.33 -1.90 38.51
C SER A 33 2.65 -1.47 39.15
N PRO A 34 3.80 -1.71 38.50
CA PRO A 34 5.09 -1.28 39.04
C PRO A 34 5.14 0.26 39.15
N PRO A 35 5.95 0.80 40.08
CA PRO A 35 6.00 2.25 40.34
C PRO A 35 6.29 3.10 39.09
N ASN A 36 7.07 2.55 38.15
CA ASN A 36 7.43 3.22 36.90
C ASN A 36 6.22 3.51 35.98
N MET A 37 5.11 2.80 36.13
CA MET A 37 3.84 3.11 35.46
C MET A 37 2.89 3.92 36.34
N ALA A 38 2.89 3.65 37.65
CA ALA A 38 2.00 4.32 38.61
C ALA A 38 2.32 5.82 38.76
N TYR A 39 3.61 6.20 38.85
CA TYR A 39 3.99 7.60 39.02
C TYR A 39 3.58 8.49 37.84
N PRO A 40 3.83 8.14 36.56
CA PRO A 40 3.32 8.92 35.43
C PRO A 40 1.80 9.11 35.45
N LEU A 41 1.03 8.05 35.74
CA LEU A 41 -0.44 8.14 35.81
C LEU A 41 -0.91 9.08 36.94
N LEU A 42 -0.27 9.00 38.11
CA LEU A 42 -0.57 9.86 39.23
C LEU A 42 -0.25 11.34 38.93
N VAL A 43 0.92 11.60 38.34
CA VAL A 43 1.32 12.96 37.92
C VAL A 43 0.33 13.53 36.91
N LEU A 44 -0.07 12.75 35.89
CA LEU A 44 -1.07 13.18 34.90
C LEU A 44 -2.44 13.46 35.53
N GLY A 45 -2.86 12.65 36.50
CA GLY A 45 -4.10 12.87 37.24
C GLY A 45 -4.07 14.17 38.05
N VAL A 46 -2.98 14.41 38.78
CA VAL A 46 -2.79 15.65 39.55
C VAL A 46 -2.72 16.87 38.62
N LEU A 47 -1.98 16.78 37.51
CA LEU A 47 -1.89 17.84 36.52
C LEU A 47 -3.25 18.13 35.87
N SER A 48 -4.09 17.11 35.65
CA SER A 48 -5.44 17.29 35.10
C SER A 48 -6.36 18.05 36.08
N VAL A 49 -6.26 17.78 37.39
CA VAL A 49 -6.99 18.52 38.43
C VAL A 49 -6.50 19.97 38.51
N ILE A 50 -5.18 20.18 38.53
CA ILE A 50 -4.58 21.52 38.58
C ILE A 50 -4.93 22.30 37.32
N ALA A 51 -4.80 21.71 36.15
CA ALA A 51 -5.14 22.35 34.88
C ALA A 51 -6.63 22.72 34.84
N GLY A 52 -7.52 21.82 35.24
CA GLY A 52 -8.96 22.12 35.34
C GLY A 52 -9.25 23.29 36.29
N ALA A 53 -8.60 23.32 37.46
CA ALA A 53 -8.80 24.38 38.44
C ALA A 53 -8.20 25.73 38.02
N VAL A 54 -7.00 25.73 37.42
CA VAL A 54 -6.28 26.96 37.04
C VAL A 54 -6.78 27.56 35.73
N PHE A 55 -7.09 26.73 34.73
CA PHE A 55 -7.54 27.21 33.42
C PHE A 55 -9.06 27.34 33.33
N GLY A 56 -9.82 26.53 34.06
CA GLY A 56 -11.28 26.48 33.99
C GLY A 56 -12.01 27.42 34.96
N PHE A 57 -11.34 27.98 35.96
CA PHE A 57 -11.96 28.87 36.95
C PHE A 57 -11.19 30.20 37.03
N PRO A 58 -11.83 31.38 36.97
CA PRO A 58 -13.28 31.63 36.92
C PRO A 58 -13.90 31.35 35.53
N PRO A 59 -15.18 30.92 35.44
CA PRO A 59 -15.80 30.53 34.17
C PRO A 59 -15.85 31.66 33.13
N ASP A 60 -16.17 32.88 33.55
CA ASP A 60 -16.53 33.97 32.63
C ASP A 60 -15.32 34.79 32.15
N HIS A 61 -14.18 34.68 32.83
CA HIS A 61 -12.96 35.48 32.56
C HIS A 61 -11.68 34.68 32.79
N GLY A 62 -11.79 33.36 32.83
CA GLY A 62 -10.65 32.46 32.94
C GLY A 62 -9.72 32.58 31.73
N LEU A 63 -8.46 32.15 31.93
CA LEU A 63 -7.45 32.13 30.87
C LEU A 63 -7.89 31.31 29.65
N TYR A 64 -8.71 30.27 29.86
CA TYR A 64 -9.27 29.47 28.79
C TYR A 64 -10.29 30.24 27.94
N HIS A 65 -11.21 30.98 28.56
CA HIS A 65 -12.21 31.78 27.83
C HIS A 65 -11.52 32.75 26.88
N ARG A 66 -10.53 33.51 27.40
CA ARG A 66 -9.74 34.47 26.60
C ARG A 66 -8.91 33.81 25.48
N PHE A 67 -8.52 32.55 25.63
CA PHE A 67 -7.77 31.82 24.62
C PHE A 67 -8.67 31.34 23.46
N VAL A 68 -9.90 30.94 23.74
CA VAL A 68 -10.84 30.40 22.74
C VAL A 68 -11.74 31.49 22.14
N GLU A 69 -11.97 32.59 22.84
CA GLU A 69 -12.77 33.74 22.40
C GLU A 69 -12.47 34.21 20.95
N PRO A 70 -11.20 34.34 20.50
CA PRO A 70 -10.91 34.71 19.11
C PRO A 70 -11.42 33.71 18.06
N ILE A 71 -11.53 32.42 18.41
CA ILE A 71 -12.06 31.37 17.52
C ILE A 71 -13.57 31.51 17.39
N PHE A 72 -14.25 31.83 18.49
CA PHE A 72 -15.69 32.06 18.49
C PHE A 72 -16.06 33.39 17.82
N GLU A 73 -15.31 34.47 18.04
CA GLU A 73 -15.52 35.74 17.33
C GLU A 73 -15.33 35.58 15.81
N ALA A 74 -14.33 34.81 15.38
CA ALA A 74 -14.12 34.50 13.97
C ALA A 74 -15.24 33.65 13.36
N ALA A 75 -15.88 32.79 14.16
CA ALA A 75 -17.04 31.98 13.75
C ALA A 75 -18.35 32.79 13.73
N HIS A 76 -18.53 33.73 14.67
CA HIS A 76 -19.74 34.56 14.78
C HIS A 76 -19.82 35.68 13.75
N GLY A 77 -18.72 36.02 13.07
CA GLY A 77 -18.72 36.94 11.92
C GLY A 77 -19.61 36.50 10.74
N SER A 78 -20.03 35.22 10.67
CA SER A 78 -20.98 34.74 9.65
C SER A 78 -22.43 34.54 10.15
N GLU A 79 -22.69 34.62 11.46
CA GLU A 79 -24.01 34.30 12.05
C GLU A 79 -24.71 35.51 12.70
N ALA A 80 -24.14 36.70 12.60
CA ALA A 80 -24.67 37.95 13.16
C ALA A 80 -26.05 38.42 12.61
N ALA A 81 -26.69 37.68 11.69
CA ALA A 81 -28.00 38.02 11.13
C ALA A 81 -29.20 37.49 11.94
N VAL A 82 -29.01 36.56 12.90
CA VAL A 82 -30.13 35.91 13.62
C VAL A 82 -30.26 36.37 15.07
N GLU A 83 -29.19 36.84 15.71
CA GLU A 83 -29.16 37.02 17.17
C GLU A 83 -29.49 38.45 17.66
N HIS A 84 -29.57 39.43 16.76
CA HIS A 84 -29.71 40.85 17.15
C HIS A 84 -31.15 41.29 17.52
N ALA A 85 -32.15 40.40 17.49
CA ALA A 85 -33.52 40.73 17.87
C ALA A 85 -33.82 40.60 19.37
N THR A 86 -32.91 39.99 20.15
CA THR A 86 -33.14 39.60 21.57
C THR A 86 -32.13 40.22 22.54
N GLY A 87 -31.48 41.33 22.17
CA GLY A 87 -30.31 41.86 22.89
C GLY A 87 -30.53 42.61 24.21
N ALA A 88 -31.76 42.90 24.65
CA ALA A 88 -31.99 43.76 25.83
C ALA A 88 -32.54 43.05 27.09
N VAL A 89 -32.94 41.78 26.98
CA VAL A 89 -33.46 40.97 28.11
C VAL A 89 -32.45 39.92 28.57
N VAL A 90 -31.37 39.72 27.81
CA VAL A 90 -30.48 38.56 27.91
C VAL A 90 -29.32 38.77 28.88
N GLU A 91 -28.84 39.97 29.17
CA GLU A 91 -27.66 40.12 30.06
C GLU A 91 -27.87 39.63 31.52
N HIS A 92 -29.10 39.61 32.03
CA HIS A 92 -29.41 38.99 33.34
C HIS A 92 -30.04 37.59 33.23
N ALA A 93 -30.44 37.18 32.02
CA ALA A 93 -30.90 35.82 31.74
C ALA A 93 -29.76 34.92 31.24
N ALA A 94 -28.61 35.48 30.83
CA ALA A 94 -27.44 34.81 30.28
C ALA A 94 -26.75 33.96 31.36
N GLU A 95 -26.37 34.55 32.50
CA GLU A 95 -25.79 33.78 33.63
C GLU A 95 -26.72 32.66 34.11
N ALA A 96 -28.02 32.95 34.22
CA ALA A 96 -29.02 31.97 34.62
C ALA A 96 -29.20 30.87 33.55
N SER A 97 -29.11 31.19 32.26
CA SER A 97 -29.27 30.21 31.17
C SER A 97 -28.02 29.37 30.95
N GLU A 98 -26.82 29.91 31.11
CA GLU A 98 -25.57 29.16 31.05
C GLU A 98 -25.47 28.14 32.18
N LEU A 99 -25.77 28.58 33.42
CA LEU A 99 -25.83 27.68 34.57
C LEU A 99 -26.93 26.62 34.40
N VAL A 100 -28.08 26.97 33.84
CA VAL A 100 -29.16 26.00 33.55
C VAL A 100 -28.72 24.99 32.50
N MET A 101 -28.06 25.39 31.42
CA MET A 101 -27.57 24.49 30.37
C MET A 101 -26.42 23.61 30.87
N ALA A 102 -25.51 24.15 31.68
CA ALA A 102 -24.45 23.40 32.35
C ALA A 102 -25.03 22.37 33.33
N ALA A 103 -25.99 22.79 34.17
CA ALA A 103 -26.68 21.91 35.11
C ALA A 103 -27.48 20.82 34.38
N LEU A 104 -28.15 21.16 33.28
CA LEU A 104 -28.87 20.20 32.44
C LEU A 104 -27.90 19.18 31.83
N SER A 105 -26.78 19.63 31.27
CA SER A 105 -25.74 18.75 30.72
C SER A 105 -25.18 17.81 31.78
N LEU A 106 -24.91 18.32 32.97
CA LEU A 106 -24.46 17.53 34.12
C LEU A 106 -25.52 16.51 34.55
N ALA A 107 -26.78 16.91 34.65
CA ALA A 107 -27.89 16.01 34.99
C ALA A 107 -28.03 14.87 33.96
N VAL A 108 -27.91 15.19 32.67
CA VAL A 108 -27.92 14.20 31.58
C VAL A 108 -26.72 13.26 31.66
N ALA A 109 -25.52 13.76 32.00
CA ALA A 109 -24.36 12.90 32.24
C ALA A 109 -24.58 11.95 33.42
N LEU A 110 -25.06 12.46 34.56
CA LEU A 110 -25.38 11.67 35.75
C LEU A 110 -26.47 10.62 35.49
N ALA A 111 -27.49 10.94 34.69
CA ALA A 111 -28.49 9.98 34.25
C ALA A 111 -27.86 8.82 33.44
N GLY A 112 -26.87 9.12 32.58
CA GLY A 112 -26.11 8.11 31.85
C GLY A 112 -25.32 7.18 32.77
N ILE A 113 -24.66 7.74 33.79
CA ILE A 113 -23.94 6.97 34.82
C ILE A 113 -24.90 6.08 35.61
N GLY A 114 -26.03 6.63 36.05
CA GLY A 114 -27.06 5.90 36.80
C GLY A 114 -27.65 4.74 35.99
N LEU A 115 -27.89 4.94 34.69
CA LEU A 115 -28.36 3.88 33.81
C LEU A 115 -27.30 2.79 33.61
N ALA A 116 -26.02 3.17 33.45
CA ALA A 116 -24.92 2.20 33.34
C ALA A 116 -24.79 1.35 34.62
N TYR A 117 -24.90 1.97 35.80
CA TYR A 117 -24.90 1.25 37.07
C TYR A 117 -26.06 0.26 37.18
N LEU A 118 -27.27 0.67 36.79
CA LEU A 118 -28.44 -0.21 36.78
C LEU A 118 -28.22 -1.42 35.85
N PHE A 119 -27.68 -1.19 34.65
CA PHE A 119 -27.53 -2.22 33.62
C PHE A 119 -26.38 -3.18 33.88
N TYR A 120 -25.26 -2.73 34.47
CA TYR A 120 -24.06 -3.56 34.59
C TYR A 120 -23.74 -4.03 36.01
N VAL A 121 -24.28 -3.37 37.04
CA VAL A 121 -24.09 -3.79 38.45
C VAL A 121 -25.35 -4.43 39.01
N LYS A 122 -26.51 -3.76 38.87
CA LYS A 122 -27.74 -4.19 39.57
C LYS A 122 -28.58 -5.22 38.78
N ARG A 123 -28.68 -5.09 37.46
CA ARG A 123 -29.52 -5.95 36.59
C ARG A 123 -28.83 -6.22 35.23
N PRO A 124 -27.84 -7.14 35.19
CA PRO A 124 -27.10 -7.50 33.98
C PRO A 124 -27.95 -8.19 32.88
N ASP A 125 -29.18 -8.59 33.19
CA ASP A 125 -30.08 -9.26 32.24
C ASP A 125 -30.73 -8.27 31.26
N ILE A 126 -30.84 -6.98 31.63
CA ILE A 126 -31.53 -5.97 30.81
C ILE A 126 -30.82 -5.71 29.48
N PRO A 127 -29.49 -5.50 29.44
CA PRO A 127 -28.77 -5.32 28.17
C PRO A 127 -28.91 -6.52 27.22
N ALA A 128 -28.91 -7.74 27.75
CA ALA A 128 -29.07 -8.96 26.95
C ALA A 128 -30.46 -9.03 26.33
N ALA A 129 -31.51 -8.81 27.13
CA ALA A 129 -32.89 -8.77 26.64
C ALA A 129 -33.13 -7.64 25.61
N LEU A 130 -32.47 -6.49 25.79
CA LEU A 130 -32.56 -5.37 24.84
C LEU A 130 -31.85 -5.69 23.52
N ALA A 131 -30.70 -6.38 23.57
CA ALA A 131 -29.98 -6.83 22.38
C ALA A 131 -30.81 -7.84 21.57
N GLU A 132 -31.55 -8.73 22.22
CA GLU A 132 -32.45 -9.67 21.54
C GLU A 132 -33.64 -8.96 20.88
N LYS A 133 -34.27 -8.02 21.59
CA LYS A 133 -35.41 -7.24 21.04
C LYS A 133 -35.02 -6.35 19.88
N LEU A 134 -33.84 -5.73 19.94
CA LEU A 134 -33.33 -4.80 18.94
C LEU A 134 -32.18 -5.40 18.13
N ARG A 135 -32.26 -6.69 17.80
CA ARG A 135 -31.15 -7.44 17.15
C ARG A 135 -30.61 -6.76 15.89
N GLY A 136 -31.47 -6.15 15.08
CA GLY A 136 -31.05 -5.41 13.88
C GLY A 136 -30.15 -4.22 14.19
N LEU A 137 -30.62 -3.33 15.07
CA LEU A 137 -29.85 -2.15 15.50
C LEU A 137 -28.60 -2.57 16.29
N TYR A 138 -28.73 -3.58 17.17
CA TYR A 138 -27.61 -4.14 17.90
C TYR A 138 -26.53 -4.67 16.94
N ASN A 139 -26.89 -5.43 15.92
CA ASN A 139 -25.95 -5.95 14.93
C ASN A 139 -25.30 -4.83 14.11
N LEU A 140 -26.02 -3.73 13.81
CA LEU A 140 -25.43 -2.59 13.13
C LEU A 140 -24.32 -1.94 13.98
N LEU A 141 -24.61 -1.67 15.26
CA LEU A 141 -23.62 -1.08 16.18
C LEU A 141 -22.49 -2.07 16.51
N LEU A 142 -22.80 -3.36 16.65
CA LEU A 142 -21.83 -4.43 16.93
C LEU A 142 -20.80 -4.56 15.81
N ASN A 143 -21.25 -4.51 14.56
CA ASN A 143 -20.39 -4.53 13.38
C ASN A 143 -19.88 -3.13 13.00
N LYS A 144 -19.80 -2.19 13.97
CA LYS A 144 -19.26 -0.82 13.76
C LYS A 144 -19.83 -0.10 12.52
N TYR A 145 -21.13 -0.22 12.29
CA TYR A 145 -21.81 0.36 11.13
C TYR A 145 -21.39 -0.20 9.76
N TRP A 146 -20.70 -1.34 9.72
CA TRP A 146 -20.21 -2.00 8.50
C TRP A 146 -19.25 -1.13 7.68
N VAL A 147 -18.66 -0.10 8.31
CA VAL A 147 -17.74 0.83 7.64
C VAL A 147 -16.44 0.14 7.28
N ASP A 148 -15.94 -0.74 8.16
CA ASP A 148 -14.70 -1.49 7.94
C ASP A 148 -14.85 -2.41 6.73
N GLU A 149 -15.96 -3.16 6.62
CA GLU A 149 -16.27 -4.08 5.53
C GLU A 149 -16.52 -3.34 4.21
N LEU A 150 -17.22 -2.20 4.27
CA LEU A 150 -17.42 -1.35 3.10
C LEU A 150 -16.09 -0.80 2.58
N TYR A 151 -15.21 -0.36 3.49
CA TYR A 151 -13.89 0.12 3.14
C TYR A 151 -13.03 -0.99 2.54
N GLU A 152 -13.06 -2.19 3.13
CA GLU A 152 -12.35 -3.35 2.61
C GLU A 152 -12.84 -3.73 1.21
N ALA A 153 -14.14 -3.79 0.99
CA ALA A 153 -14.71 -4.14 -0.31
C ALA A 153 -14.39 -3.09 -1.39
N ILE A 154 -14.56 -1.79 -1.07
CA ILE A 154 -14.47 -0.71 -2.06
C ILE A 154 -13.03 -0.31 -2.33
N PHE A 155 -12.18 -0.19 -1.31
CA PHE A 155 -10.83 0.34 -1.49
C PHE A 155 -9.79 -0.77 -1.56
N ILE A 156 -9.85 -1.72 -0.64
CA ILE A 156 -8.81 -2.73 -0.51
C ILE A 156 -8.96 -3.80 -1.60
N ASP A 157 -10.11 -4.46 -1.70
CA ASP A 157 -10.30 -5.59 -2.59
C ASP A 157 -10.40 -5.18 -4.05
N PHE A 158 -11.04 -4.04 -4.32
CA PHE A 158 -10.97 -3.40 -5.63
C PHE A 158 -9.52 -3.08 -6.02
N GLY A 159 -8.73 -2.48 -5.11
CA GLY A 159 -7.32 -2.20 -5.35
C GLY A 159 -6.51 -3.46 -5.65
N LYS A 160 -6.69 -4.53 -4.86
CA LYS A 160 -6.05 -5.83 -5.11
C LYS A 160 -6.47 -6.44 -6.45
N ALA A 161 -7.75 -6.32 -6.83
CA ALA A 161 -8.24 -6.81 -8.12
C ALA A 161 -7.60 -6.04 -9.28
N PHE A 162 -7.49 -4.72 -9.15
CA PHE A 162 -6.84 -3.86 -10.12
C PHE A 162 -5.34 -4.17 -10.28
N CYS A 163 -4.62 -4.36 -9.16
CA CYS A 163 -3.21 -4.79 -9.21
C CYS A 163 -3.04 -6.14 -9.90
N ARG A 164 -3.92 -7.12 -9.62
CA ARG A 164 -3.90 -8.43 -10.29
C ARG A 164 -4.16 -8.31 -11.80
N PHE A 165 -5.04 -7.39 -12.20
CA PHE A 165 -5.27 -7.09 -13.61
C PHE A 165 -4.00 -6.52 -14.27
N LEU A 166 -3.36 -5.52 -13.66
CA LEU A 166 -2.12 -4.94 -14.19
C LEU A 166 -0.99 -5.97 -14.30
N TRP A 167 -0.82 -6.82 -13.28
CA TRP A 167 0.14 -7.92 -13.35
C TRP A 167 -0.18 -8.89 -14.50
N GLY A 168 -1.45 -9.20 -14.74
CA GLY A 168 -1.86 -10.01 -15.87
C GLY A 168 -1.54 -9.40 -17.23
N VAL A 169 -1.57 -8.07 -17.35
CA VAL A 169 -1.14 -7.35 -18.56
C VAL A 169 0.37 -7.44 -18.72
N ASP A 170 1.14 -7.17 -17.68
CA ASP A 170 2.60 -7.22 -17.70
C ASP A 170 3.11 -8.62 -18.09
N ALA A 171 2.67 -9.65 -17.38
CA ALA A 171 3.11 -11.03 -17.58
C ALA A 171 2.70 -11.64 -18.93
N LYS A 172 1.65 -11.13 -19.59
CA LYS A 172 1.19 -11.67 -20.89
C LYS A 172 1.64 -10.82 -22.07
N VAL A 173 1.53 -9.51 -21.94
CA VAL A 173 1.78 -8.58 -23.05
C VAL A 173 3.24 -8.15 -23.06
N VAL A 174 3.76 -7.67 -21.93
CA VAL A 174 5.13 -7.15 -21.85
C VAL A 174 6.12 -8.30 -21.95
N ASP A 175 6.00 -9.29 -21.07
CA ASP A 175 6.86 -10.48 -21.11
C ASP A 175 6.68 -11.25 -22.42
N GLY A 176 5.46 -11.30 -22.96
CA GLY A 176 5.18 -11.90 -24.26
C GLY A 176 5.90 -11.20 -25.40
N ALA A 177 5.89 -9.86 -25.42
CA ALA A 177 6.60 -9.07 -26.42
C ALA A 177 8.12 -9.24 -26.29
N VAL A 178 8.66 -9.20 -25.07
CA VAL A 178 10.09 -9.38 -24.80
C VAL A 178 10.54 -10.78 -25.22
N ASN A 179 9.86 -11.83 -24.78
CA ASN A 179 10.17 -13.21 -25.19
C ASN A 179 10.01 -13.42 -26.71
N GLY A 180 9.00 -12.79 -27.32
CA GLY A 180 8.80 -12.79 -28.76
C GLY A 180 9.97 -12.16 -29.52
N SER A 181 10.49 -11.03 -29.03
CA SER A 181 11.69 -10.40 -29.60
C SER A 181 12.92 -11.30 -29.50
N GLY A 182 13.13 -11.94 -28.36
CA GLY A 182 14.24 -12.89 -28.16
C GLY A 182 14.14 -14.10 -29.08
N TRP A 183 12.94 -14.68 -29.21
CA TRP A 183 12.69 -15.78 -30.14
C TRP A 183 12.97 -15.38 -31.59
N LEU A 184 12.55 -14.18 -32.00
CA LEU A 184 12.79 -13.66 -33.35
C LEU A 184 14.29 -13.51 -33.62
N THR A 185 15.04 -12.92 -32.69
CA THR A 185 16.50 -12.79 -32.81
C THR A 185 17.16 -14.16 -32.95
N MET A 186 16.79 -15.13 -32.11
CA MET A 186 17.34 -16.49 -32.19
C MET A 186 17.03 -17.17 -33.53
N ARG A 187 15.82 -16.98 -34.07
CA ARG A 187 15.44 -17.51 -35.40
C ARG A 187 16.27 -16.88 -36.51
N LEU A 188 16.44 -15.56 -36.48
CA LEU A 188 17.26 -14.84 -37.46
C LEU A 188 18.72 -15.29 -37.39
N SER A 189 19.26 -15.51 -36.19
CA SER A 189 20.61 -16.05 -36.00
C SER A 189 20.78 -17.42 -36.65
N VAL A 190 19.83 -18.35 -36.48
CA VAL A 190 19.90 -19.68 -37.12
C VAL A 190 19.89 -19.57 -38.64
N VAL A 191 19.05 -18.69 -39.21
CA VAL A 191 19.01 -18.46 -40.66
C VAL A 191 20.32 -17.85 -41.15
N SER A 192 20.87 -16.87 -40.43
CA SER A 192 22.17 -16.27 -40.72
C SER A 192 23.29 -17.31 -40.70
N SER A 193 23.33 -18.17 -39.67
CA SER A 193 24.34 -19.24 -39.57
C SER A 193 24.21 -20.26 -40.70
N TRP A 194 22.98 -20.61 -41.10
CA TRP A 194 22.77 -21.51 -42.24
C TRP A 194 23.26 -20.90 -43.56
N TYR A 195 23.01 -19.60 -43.78
CA TYR A 195 23.47 -18.88 -44.96
C TYR A 195 25.00 -18.85 -45.03
N ASP A 196 25.64 -18.52 -43.92
CA ASP A 196 27.10 -18.44 -43.80
C ASP A 196 27.75 -19.81 -44.11
N MET A 197 27.32 -20.87 -43.41
CA MET A 197 27.91 -22.20 -43.56
C MET A 197 27.68 -22.82 -44.96
N LYS A 198 26.52 -22.59 -45.59
CA LYS A 198 26.21 -23.22 -46.89
C LYS A 198 26.64 -22.40 -48.09
N ILE A 199 26.45 -21.09 -48.04
CA ILE A 199 26.67 -20.22 -49.19
C ILE A 199 28.07 -19.62 -49.10
N VAL A 200 28.38 -18.90 -48.02
CA VAL A 200 29.66 -18.20 -47.92
C VAL A 200 30.80 -19.21 -47.84
N ASP A 201 30.79 -20.07 -46.83
CA ASP A 201 31.83 -21.08 -46.64
C ASP A 201 31.83 -22.12 -47.77
N GLY A 202 30.64 -22.49 -48.28
CA GLY A 202 30.52 -23.41 -49.40
C GLY A 202 31.20 -22.87 -50.67
N LEU A 203 30.99 -21.59 -51.00
CA LEU A 203 31.63 -20.94 -52.14
C LEU A 203 33.14 -20.80 -51.93
N VAL A 204 33.58 -20.36 -50.75
CA VAL A 204 35.01 -20.22 -50.43
C VAL A 204 35.71 -21.57 -50.52
N ASN A 205 35.13 -22.62 -49.94
CA ASN A 205 35.69 -23.98 -50.01
C ASN A 205 35.66 -24.54 -51.43
N ALA A 206 34.66 -24.23 -52.25
CA ALA A 206 34.63 -24.63 -53.65
C ALA A 206 35.77 -23.97 -54.44
N ILE A 207 36.01 -22.66 -54.24
CA ILE A 207 37.14 -21.94 -54.84
C ILE A 207 38.46 -22.57 -54.39
N ALA A 208 38.62 -22.81 -53.08
CA ALA A 208 39.83 -23.44 -52.54
C ALA A 208 40.06 -24.83 -53.16
N THR A 209 39.00 -25.63 -53.31
CA THR A 209 39.07 -26.98 -53.89
C THR A 209 39.42 -26.94 -55.38
N LEU A 210 38.88 -25.98 -56.13
CA LEU A 210 39.23 -25.77 -57.55
C LEU A 210 40.70 -25.37 -57.71
N ILE A 211 41.19 -24.44 -56.89
CA ILE A 211 42.59 -24.01 -56.91
C ILE A 211 43.52 -25.18 -56.56
N GLN A 212 43.21 -25.92 -55.49
CA GLN A 212 43.99 -27.09 -55.09
C GLN A 212 44.00 -28.17 -56.18
N GLY A 213 42.83 -28.50 -56.76
CA GLY A 213 42.72 -29.44 -57.88
C GLY A 213 43.51 -29.01 -59.11
N GLY A 214 43.49 -27.72 -59.44
CA GLY A 214 44.31 -27.13 -60.50
C GLY A 214 45.81 -27.26 -60.20
N SER A 215 46.22 -26.99 -58.97
CA SER A 215 47.60 -27.15 -58.51
C SER A 215 48.08 -28.60 -58.63
N PHE A 216 47.27 -29.58 -58.21
CA PHE A 216 47.59 -31.00 -58.38
C PHE A 216 47.75 -31.39 -59.86
N THR A 217 46.94 -30.82 -60.75
CA THR A 217 47.02 -31.06 -62.19
C THR A 217 48.28 -30.45 -62.81
N LEU A 218 48.62 -29.20 -62.45
CA LEU A 218 49.85 -28.54 -62.87
C LEU A 218 51.10 -29.27 -62.35
N ARG A 219 51.04 -29.80 -61.13
CA ARG A 219 52.13 -30.60 -60.56
C ARG A 219 52.39 -31.88 -61.35
N ARG A 220 51.38 -32.47 -62.00
CA ARG A 220 51.56 -33.64 -62.88
C ARG A 220 52.28 -33.29 -64.19
N LEU A 221 52.27 -32.03 -64.64
CA LEU A 221 53.07 -31.58 -65.79
C LEU A 221 54.57 -31.54 -65.48
N GLN A 222 54.94 -31.41 -64.21
CA GLN A 222 56.33 -31.51 -63.76
C GLN A 222 56.70 -32.97 -63.53
N THR A 223 57.18 -33.62 -64.60
CA THR A 223 57.53 -35.05 -64.61
C THR A 223 58.92 -35.38 -64.06
N GLY A 224 59.77 -34.37 -63.83
CA GLY A 224 61.14 -34.54 -63.32
C GLY A 224 62.14 -35.15 -64.31
N ALA A 225 61.69 -35.63 -65.47
CA ALA A 225 62.53 -36.15 -66.54
C ALA A 225 63.03 -35.00 -67.45
N ILE A 226 64.35 -34.79 -67.51
CA ILE A 226 64.99 -33.71 -68.29
C ILE A 226 64.57 -33.75 -69.77
N GLN A 227 64.35 -34.95 -70.32
CA GLN A 227 63.91 -35.17 -71.71
C GLN A 227 62.59 -34.45 -72.02
N ASN A 228 61.62 -34.51 -71.09
CA ASN A 228 60.31 -33.88 -71.29
C ASN A 228 60.40 -32.34 -71.31
N TYR A 229 61.33 -31.76 -70.54
CA TYR A 229 61.57 -30.31 -70.55
C TYR A 229 62.24 -29.85 -71.85
N ILE A 230 63.22 -30.61 -72.36
CA ILE A 230 63.87 -30.31 -73.66
C ILE A 230 62.85 -30.37 -74.79
N LEU A 231 62.00 -31.39 -74.80
CA LEU A 231 60.91 -31.54 -75.77
C LEU A 231 59.91 -30.38 -75.67
N ALA A 232 59.49 -30.00 -74.47
CA ALA A 232 58.60 -28.86 -74.26
C ALA A 232 59.20 -27.53 -74.73
N MET A 233 60.49 -27.30 -74.48
CA MET A 233 61.21 -26.11 -74.97
C MET A 233 61.31 -26.10 -76.51
N ALA A 234 61.64 -27.23 -77.13
CA ALA A 234 61.70 -27.35 -78.59
C ALA A 234 60.33 -27.08 -79.24
N LEU A 235 59.26 -27.69 -78.71
CA LEU A 235 57.89 -27.41 -79.13
C LEU A 235 57.50 -25.95 -78.92
N GLY A 236 57.93 -25.33 -77.82
CA GLY A 236 57.70 -23.92 -77.53
C GLY A 236 58.36 -22.99 -78.55
N ILE A 237 59.61 -23.25 -78.92
CA ILE A 237 60.35 -22.48 -79.94
C ILE A 237 59.68 -22.64 -81.31
N VAL A 238 59.37 -23.88 -81.72
CA VAL A 238 58.67 -24.15 -82.98
C VAL A 238 57.31 -23.46 -83.02
N GLY A 239 56.54 -23.58 -81.94
CA GLY A 239 55.23 -22.93 -81.82
C GLY A 239 55.31 -21.41 -81.88
N MET A 240 56.30 -20.79 -81.23
CA MET A 240 56.53 -19.35 -81.28
C MET A 240 56.90 -18.87 -82.68
N VAL A 241 57.75 -19.62 -83.40
CA VAL A 241 58.12 -19.31 -84.80
C VAL A 241 56.92 -19.45 -85.73
N VAL A 242 56.14 -20.52 -85.60
CA VAL A 242 54.92 -20.73 -86.38
C VAL A 242 53.92 -19.61 -86.10
N PHE A 243 53.67 -19.27 -84.83
CA PHE A 243 52.79 -18.17 -84.47
C PHE A 243 53.26 -16.83 -85.08
N TYR A 244 54.56 -16.56 -85.05
CA TYR A 244 55.15 -15.37 -85.68
C TYR A 244 55.02 -15.35 -87.21
N LEU A 245 55.02 -16.52 -87.87
CA LEU A 245 54.83 -16.62 -89.31
C LEU A 245 53.36 -16.51 -89.75
N PHE A 246 52.41 -16.79 -88.85
CA PHE A 246 50.96 -16.75 -89.13
C PHE A 246 50.25 -15.51 -88.58
N LEU A 247 50.97 -14.60 -87.90
CA LEU A 247 50.49 -13.33 -87.37
C LEU A 247 51.07 -12.17 -88.16
#